data_AF-A0A1G1HBR2-F1
#
_entry.id   AF-A0A1G1HBR2-F1
#
_cell.length_a   1.000
_cell.length_b   1.000
_cell.length_c   1.000
_cell.angle_alpha   90.00
_cell.angle_beta   90.00
_cell.angle_gamma   90.00
#
_symmetry.space_group_name_H-M   'P 1'
#
loop_
_entity.id
_entity.type
_entity.pdbx_description
1 polymer ?
#
loop_
_entity_poly.entity_id
_entity_poly.type
_entity_poly.pdbx_seq_one_letter_code
_entity_poly.pdbx_strand_id
1 'polypeptide(L)'
;MEVITETLIKRLIDKGIGNSIIPALLRDVINIIGNNQEQDVKKLSERIQSLGWNDFELDEYTFQLIIANIESHAFDICNNRIYQQASMISD
;
A
#
# COMPACT_ATOMS: atom_id res chain seq x y z
N MET A 1 -11.46 -8.99 1.35
CA MET A 1 -10.06 -8.57 1.59
C MET A 1 -9.20 -8.81 0.36
N GLU A 2 -9.24 -9.99 -0.26
CA GLU A 2 -8.57 -10.30 -1.55
C GLU A 2 -8.87 -9.29 -2.67
N VAL A 3 -10.13 -8.84 -2.78
CA VAL A 3 -10.59 -7.98 -3.88
C VAL A 3 -9.82 -6.66 -4.02
N ILE A 4 -9.42 -6.01 -2.93
CA ILE A 4 -8.68 -4.73 -3.00
C ILE A 4 -7.25 -4.98 -3.48
N THR A 5 -6.58 -5.98 -2.93
CA THR A 5 -5.22 -6.38 -3.31
C THR A 5 -5.18 -6.81 -4.78
N GLU A 6 -6.13 -7.64 -5.22
CA GLU A 6 -6.25 -8.10 -6.60
C GLU A 6 -6.52 -6.94 -7.56
N THR A 7 -7.42 -6.01 -7.19
CA THR A 7 -7.73 -4.83 -7.99
C THR A 7 -6.51 -3.92 -8.15
N LEU A 8 -5.76 -3.72 -7.06
CA LEU A 8 -4.52 -2.95 -7.08
C LEU A 8 -3.46 -3.61 -7.96
N ILE A 9 -3.20 -4.90 -7.79
CA ILE A 9 -2.23 -5.65 -8.60
C ILE A 9 -2.61 -5.58 -10.08
N LYS A 10 -3.87 -5.88 -10.41
CA LYS A 10 -4.36 -5.83 -11.79
C LYS A 10 -4.14 -4.45 -12.39
N ARG A 11 -4.47 -3.39 -11.66
CA ARG A 11 -4.29 -2.02 -12.16
C ARG A 11 -2.83 -1.64 -12.37
N LEU A 12 -1.93 -2.09 -11.50
CA LEU A 12 -0.50 -1.86 -11.67
C LEU A 12 0.04 -2.60 -12.92
N ILE A 13 -0.44 -3.82 -13.16
CA ILE A 13 -0.13 -4.57 -14.39
C ILE A 13 -0.66 -3.84 -15.62
N ASP A 14 -1.91 -3.35 -15.59
CA ASP A 14 -2.52 -2.59 -16.69
C ASP A 14 -1.77 -1.28 -16.99
N LYS A 15 -1.06 -0.72 -16.00
CA LYS A 15 -0.15 0.43 -16.13
C LYS A 15 1.25 0.05 -16.66
N GLY A 16 1.50 -1.22 -16.96
CA GLY A 16 2.78 -1.70 -17.48
C GLY A 16 3.80 -2.06 -16.40
N ILE A 17 3.41 -2.07 -15.13
CA ILE A 17 4.30 -2.50 -14.04
C ILE A 17 4.38 -4.03 -14.05
N GLY A 18 5.59 -4.56 -14.21
CA GLY A 18 5.82 -6.00 -14.17
C GLY A 18 5.43 -6.62 -12.83
N ASN A 19 4.77 -7.77 -12.85
CA ASN A 19 4.32 -8.45 -11.63
C ASN A 19 5.45 -8.70 -10.61
N SER A 20 6.68 -8.94 -11.08
CA SER A 20 7.86 -9.17 -10.24
C SER A 20 8.35 -7.92 -9.50
N ILE A 21 8.01 -6.72 -9.96
CA ILE A 21 8.49 -5.45 -9.38
C ILE A 21 7.42 -4.73 -8.56
N ILE A 22 6.14 -5.14 -8.67
CA ILE A 22 5.03 -4.62 -7.86
C ILE A 22 5.34 -4.66 -6.35
N PRO A 23 5.89 -5.75 -5.77
CA PRO A 23 6.20 -5.76 -4.34
C PRO A 23 7.29 -4.77 -3.92
N ALA A 24 8.21 -4.43 -4.84
CA ALA A 24 9.22 -3.41 -4.58
C ALA A 24 8.58 -2.00 -4.62
N LEU A 25 7.78 -1.73 -5.64
CA LEU A 25 7.03 -0.47 -5.76
C LEU A 25 6.17 -0.21 -4.53
N LEU A 26 5.32 -1.16 -4.15
CA LEU A 26 4.42 -0.99 -3.00
C LEU A 26 5.19 -0.74 -1.70
N ARG A 27 6.33 -1.40 -1.51
CA ARG A 27 7.20 -1.18 -0.35
C ARG A 27 7.74 0.25 -0.30
N ASP A 28 8.22 0.77 -1.44
CA ASP A 28 8.71 2.14 -1.52
C ASP A 28 7.60 3.15 -1.24
N VAL A 29 6.40 2.93 -1.80
CA VAL A 29 5.24 3.78 -1.54
C VAL A 29 4.84 3.75 -0.06
N ILE A 30 4.73 2.57 0.53
CA ILE A 30 4.42 2.40 1.96
C ILE A 30 5.46 3.08 2.84
N ASN A 31 6.75 3.00 2.49
CA ASN A 31 7.82 3.67 3.23
C ASN A 31 7.70 5.19 3.17
N ILE A 32 7.32 5.77 2.03
CA ILE A 32 7.12 7.22 1.91
C ILE A 32 5.91 7.66 2.74
N ILE A 33 4.79 6.94 2.62
CA ILE A 33 3.54 7.25 3.34
C ILE A 33 3.74 7.08 4.86
N GLY A 34 4.31 5.95 5.29
CA GLY A 34 4.48 5.58 6.69
C GLY A 34 5.44 6.50 7.47
N ASN A 35 6.35 7.17 6.77
CA ASN A 35 7.21 8.19 7.37
C ASN A 35 6.54 9.57 7.48
N ASN A 36 5.22 9.66 7.24
CA ASN A 36 4.43 10.90 7.20
C ASN A 36 5.03 11.96 6.26
N GLN A 37 5.79 11.52 5.25
CA GLN A 37 6.52 12.45 4.40
C GLN A 37 5.59 13.15 3.42
N GLU A 38 4.57 12.48 2.88
CA GLU A 38 3.68 13.07 1.88
C GLU A 38 2.26 12.48 1.93
N GLN A 39 1.26 13.35 2.01
CA GLN A 39 -0.17 13.01 1.82
C GLN A 39 -0.75 13.57 0.50
N ASP A 40 0.05 14.34 -0.24
CA ASP A 40 -0.32 14.87 -1.55
C ASP A 40 0.13 13.90 -2.64
N VAL A 41 -0.81 13.42 -3.45
CA VAL A 41 -0.57 12.46 -4.54
C VAL A 41 0.48 12.98 -5.53
N LYS A 42 0.51 14.28 -5.82
CA LYS A 42 1.52 14.86 -6.73
C LYS A 42 2.92 14.75 -6.16
N LYS A 43 3.09 15.14 -4.90
CA LYS A 43 4.41 15.06 -4.24
C LYS A 43 4.86 13.62 -4.03
N LEU A 44 3.92 12.73 -3.72
CA LEU A 44 4.20 11.30 -3.63
C LEU A 44 4.65 10.75 -5.00
N SER A 45 3.99 11.15 -6.09
CA SER A 45 4.40 10.76 -7.45
C SER A 45 5.81 11.27 -7.78
N GLU A 46 6.11 12.53 -7.50
CA GLU A 46 7.46 13.10 -7.69
C GLU A 46 8.51 12.34 -6.86
N ARG A 47 8.17 11.97 -5.62
CA ARG A 47 9.07 11.22 -4.74
C ARG A 47 9.32 9.80 -5.26
N ILE A 48 8.28 9.12 -5.72
CA ILE A 48 8.39 7.78 -6.30
C ILE A 48 9.25 7.82 -7.57
N GLN A 49 9.05 8.82 -8.44
CA GLN A 49 9.91 9.03 -9.62
C GLN A 49 11.38 9.26 -9.21
N SER A 50 11.63 10.03 -8.15
CA SER A 50 13.00 10.24 -7.64
C SER A 50 13.70 8.95 -7.16
N LEU A 51 12.95 7.89 -6.86
CA LEU A 51 13.48 6.55 -6.51
C LEU A 51 13.78 5.67 -7.74
N GLY A 52 13.53 6.16 -8.95
CA GLY A 52 13.77 5.43 -10.20
C GLY A 52 12.52 4.88 -10.88
N TRP A 53 11.33 5.14 -10.33
CA TRP A 53 10.04 4.75 -10.91
C TRP A 53 9.54 5.80 -11.93
N ASN A 54 10.39 6.18 -12.88
CA ASN A 54 10.12 7.30 -13.80
C ASN A 54 8.92 7.05 -14.73
N ASP A 55 8.68 5.79 -15.08
CA ASP A 55 7.57 5.38 -15.96
C ASP A 55 6.27 5.10 -15.20
N PHE A 56 6.28 5.23 -13.87
CA PHE A 56 5.10 5.04 -13.03
C PHE A 56 4.46 6.38 -12.70
N GLU A 57 3.24 6.57 -13.21
CA GLU A 57 2.39 7.68 -12.82
C GLU A 57 1.38 7.22 -11.76
N LEU A 58 1.53 7.79 -10.55
CA LEU A 58 0.59 7.57 -9.46
C LEU A 58 -0.62 8.50 -9.64
N ASP A 59 -1.73 7.93 -10.09
CA ASP A 59 -3.01 8.64 -10.12
C ASP A 59 -3.76 8.51 -8.79
N GLU A 60 -4.71 9.43 -8.56
CA GLU A 60 -5.53 9.49 -7.34
C GLU A 60 -6.22 8.15 -7.05
N TYR A 61 -6.78 7.50 -8.06
CA TYR A 61 -7.49 6.23 -7.86
C TYR A 61 -6.54 5.11 -7.40
N THR A 62 -5.35 5.05 -7.98
CA THR A 62 -4.30 4.08 -7.60
C THR A 62 -3.79 4.38 -6.19
N PHE A 63 -3.63 5.64 -5.83
CA PHE A 63 -3.30 6.05 -4.47
C PHE A 63 -4.36 5.60 -3.46
N GLN A 64 -5.65 5.84 -3.73
CA GLN A 64 -6.74 5.39 -2.85
C GLN A 64 -6.78 3.86 -2.71
N LEU A 65 -6.48 3.10 -3.76
CA LEU A 65 -6.36 1.64 -3.67
C LEU A 65 -5.20 1.21 -2.77
N ILE A 66 -4.05 1.90 -2.82
CA ILE A 66 -2.90 1.64 -1.95
C ILE A 66 -3.26 1.94 -0.49
N ILE A 67 -3.90 3.09 -0.21
CA ILE A 67 -4.34 3.45 1.15
C ILE A 67 -5.34 2.42 1.68
N ALA A 68 -6.38 2.09 0.91
CA ALA A 68 -7.37 1.08 1.30
C ALA A 68 -6.73 -0.29 1.55
N ASN A 69 -5.69 -0.65 0.80
CA ASN A 69 -4.93 -1.87 1.02
C ASN A 69 -4.13 -1.85 2.34
N ILE A 70 -3.45 -0.73 2.64
CA ILE A 70 -2.72 -0.52 3.89
C ILE A 70 -3.68 -0.57 5.07
N GLU A 71 -4.81 0.15 5.01
CA GLU A 71 -5.81 0.20 6.08
C GLU A 71 -6.44 -1.16 6.32
N SER A 72 -6.75 -1.92 5.25
CA SER A 72 -7.26 -3.29 5.37
C SER A 72 -6.26 -4.19 6.11
N HIS A 73 -4.97 -4.13 5.77
CA HIS A 73 -3.95 -4.94 6.43
C HIS A 73 -3.63 -4.47 7.86
N ALA A 74 -3.69 -3.16 8.13
CA ALA A 74 -3.52 -2.62 9.48
C ALA A 74 -4.68 -3.03 10.40
N PHE A 75 -5.92 -3.05 9.88
CA PHE A 75 -7.09 -3.54 10.59
C PHE A 75 -6.99 -5.03 10.96
N ASP A 76 -6.45 -5.85 10.04
CA ASP A 76 -6.20 -7.27 10.31
C ASP A 76 -5.16 -7.51 11.42
N ILE A 77 -4.11 -6.70 11.46
CA ILE A 77 -3.06 -6.79 12.50
C ILE A 77 -3.61 -6.34 13.85
N CYS A 78 -4.36 -5.24 13.90
CA CYS A 78 -4.95 -4.72 15.13
C CYS A 78 -6.01 -5.67 15.70
N ASN A 79 -6.88 -6.25 14.85
CA ASN A 79 -7.88 -7.21 15.32
C ASN A 79 -7.23 -8.50 15.82
N ASN A 80 -6.25 -9.07 15.10
CA ASN A 80 -5.57 -10.28 15.57
C ASN A 80 -4.84 -10.08 16.91
N ARG A 81 -4.28 -8.89 17.16
CA ARG A 81 -3.66 -8.56 18.45
C ARG A 81 -4.66 -8.39 19.60
N ILE A 82 -5.88 -7.93 19.34
CA ILE A 82 -6.93 -7.84 20.37
C ILE A 82 -7.43 -9.23 20.74
N TYR A 83 -7.66 -10.11 19.77
CA TYR A 83 -8.10 -11.48 20.05
C TYR A 83 -7.03 -12.34 20.75
N GLN A 84 -5.74 -12.15 20.44
CA GLN A 84 -4.67 -12.87 21.13
C GLN A 84 -4.42 -12.38 22.56
N GLN A 85 -4.66 -11.10 22.87
CA GLN A 85 -4.55 -10.58 24.24
C GLN A 85 -5.77 -10.93 25.10
N ALA A 86 -6.97 -10.94 24.53
CA ALA A 86 -8.19 -11.34 25.25
C ALA A 86 -8.17 -12.82 25.68
N SER A 87 -7.47 -13.68 24.93
CA SER A 87 -7.28 -15.11 25.28
C SER A 87 -6.27 -15.34 26.42
N MET A 88 -5.48 -14.35 26.83
CA MET A 88 -4.49 -14.47 27.92
C MET A 88 -4.99 -13.94 29.28
N ILE A 89 -6.22 -13.39 29.36
CA ILE A 89 -6.80 -12.82 30.59
C ILE A 89 -7.90 -13.73 31.17
N SER A 90 -8.03 -14.96 30.65
CA SER A 90 -8.86 -16.03 31.22
C SER A 90 -7.99 -17.23 31.55
N ASP A 91 -7.15 -17.07 32.58
CA ASP A 91 -6.62 -18.15 33.43
C ASP A 91 -6.43 -17.60 34.84
#